data_AF-A0A258QIF8-F1
#
_entry.id   AF-A0A258QIF8-F1
#
_cell.length_a   1.000
_cell.length_b   1.000
_cell.length_c   1.000
_cell.angle_alpha   90.00
_cell.angle_beta   90.00
_cell.angle_gamma   90.00
#
_symmetry.space_group_name_H-M   'P 1'
#
loop_
_entity.id
_entity.type
_entity.pdbx_description
1 polymer ?
#
loop_
_entity_poly.entity_id
_entity_poly.type
_entity_poly.pdbx_seq_one_letter_code
_entity_poly.pdbx_strand_id
1 'polypeptide(L)'
;MDNRRLILVVALGFVFILLWQAWTKDQQHAMQAAATQAQSMPTSAIPEQTLNLPNALPIAATPNTPVAANTVASAPQIAVRTDVLSLKINPQGGVIDTADLLSYPQEQDKAEPVNLLSDSNGFVYVAQSGLLGSKGSPAPDHYAEFQSAQTEYQLQPGQNELRIPLTWEKDGIKITKWFIVKRGDYAIKVEYQIDNTSNQPWQASQYRQLTRLGTTPGTQLVHTYTGGVYAGDIPGSKDRLAYEKVTFEDMAKTNLNKALSNGWVAIIEHYFMSAWVPANPQQVNNFYTLVSAKNNQTL
;
A
#
# COMPACT_ATOMS: atom_id res chain seq x y z
N MET A 1 -28.63 -39.44 -42.27
CA MET A 1 -27.60 -38.63 -41.60
C MET A 1 -28.12 -37.94 -40.35
N ASP A 2 -29.44 -37.99 -40.09
CA ASP A 2 -30.11 -37.26 -39.01
C ASP A 2 -29.87 -37.82 -37.60
N ASN A 3 -29.73 -39.14 -37.44
CA ASN A 3 -29.48 -39.74 -36.12
C ASN A 3 -28.12 -39.36 -35.53
N ARG A 4 -27.09 -39.13 -36.35
CA ARG A 4 -25.77 -38.68 -35.85
C ARG A 4 -25.83 -37.24 -35.33
N ARG A 5 -26.63 -36.39 -35.97
CA ARG A 5 -26.83 -35.00 -35.57
C ARG A 5 -27.62 -34.91 -34.26
N LEU A 6 -28.65 -35.76 -34.11
CA LEU A 6 -29.42 -35.89 -32.86
C LEU A 6 -28.54 -36.37 -31.70
N ILE A 7 -27.72 -37.40 -31.91
CA ILE A 7 -26.80 -37.93 -30.87
C ILE A 7 -25.80 -36.87 -30.42
N LEU A 8 -25.24 -36.07 -31.36
CA LEU A 8 -24.32 -34.99 -31.02
C LEU A 8 -24.99 -33.87 -30.22
N VAL A 9 -26.24 -33.52 -30.53
CA VAL A 9 -27.01 -32.52 -29.77
C VAL A 9 -27.33 -33.01 -28.35
N VAL A 10 -27.70 -34.29 -28.20
CA VAL A 10 -27.95 -34.90 -26.88
C VAL A 10 -26.66 -34.99 -26.06
N ALA A 11 -25.54 -35.38 -26.68
CA ALA A 11 -24.24 -35.42 -26.01
C ALA A 11 -23.80 -34.02 -25.56
N LEU A 12 -24.01 -33.00 -26.39
CA LEU A 12 -23.74 -31.60 -26.05
C LEU A 12 -24.60 -31.13 -24.87
N GLY A 13 -25.90 -31.45 -24.87
CA GLY A 13 -26.79 -31.17 -23.74
C GLY A 13 -26.33 -31.82 -22.44
N PHE A 14 -25.82 -33.05 -22.51
CA PHE A 14 -25.26 -33.74 -21.36
C PHE A 14 -24.00 -33.05 -20.81
N VAL A 15 -23.11 -32.56 -21.68
CA VAL A 15 -21.93 -31.78 -21.28
C VAL A 15 -22.33 -30.46 -20.61
N PHE A 16 -23.35 -29.75 -21.12
CA PHE A 16 -23.86 -28.54 -20.47
C PHE A 16 -24.42 -28.81 -19.06
N ILE A 17 -25.11 -29.94 -18.87
CA ILE A 17 -25.61 -30.34 -17.55
C ILE A 17 -24.44 -30.64 -16.59
N LEU A 18 -23.40 -31.34 -17.06
CA LEU A 18 -22.22 -31.62 -16.24
C LEU A 18 -21.48 -30.34 -15.83
N LEU A 19 -21.35 -29.37 -16.74
CA LEU A 19 -20.75 -28.07 -16.44
C LEU A 19 -21.58 -27.27 -15.44
N TRP A 20 -22.91 -27.27 -15.58
CA TRP A 20 -23.79 -26.67 -14.58
C TRP A 20 -23.58 -27.33 -13.22
N GLN A 21 -23.62 -28.66 -13.13
CA GLN A 21 -23.46 -29.38 -11.87
C GLN A 21 -22.10 -29.09 -11.20
N ALA A 22 -21.01 -29.04 -11.97
CA ALA A 22 -19.69 -28.68 -11.48
C ALA A 22 -19.66 -27.25 -10.93
N TRP A 23 -20.28 -26.29 -11.63
CA TRP A 23 -20.39 -24.90 -11.19
C TRP A 23 -21.20 -24.77 -9.90
N THR A 24 -22.35 -25.44 -9.77
CA THR A 24 -23.16 -25.39 -8.55
C THR A 24 -22.41 -26.00 -7.36
N LYS A 25 -21.67 -27.09 -7.57
CA LYS A 25 -20.89 -27.76 -6.52
C LYS A 25 -19.77 -26.85 -5.99
N ASP A 26 -19.08 -26.14 -6.89
CA ASP A 26 -18.02 -25.20 -6.52
C ASP A 26 -18.56 -24.02 -5.70
N GLN A 27 -19.74 -23.48 -6.08
CA GLN A 27 -20.43 -22.44 -5.31
C GLN A 27 -20.86 -22.90 -3.90
N GLN A 28 -21.26 -24.17 -3.75
CA GLN A 28 -21.60 -24.73 -2.44
C GLN A 28 -20.38 -24.88 -1.52
N HIS A 29 -19.21 -25.24 -2.07
CA HIS A 29 -17.96 -25.30 -1.32
C HIS A 29 -17.48 -23.91 -0.86
N ALA A 30 -17.66 -22.86 -1.68
CA ALA A 30 -17.32 -21.49 -1.31
C ALA A 30 -18.17 -20.95 -0.13
N MET A 31 -19.45 -21.32 -0.03
CA MET A 31 -20.32 -20.93 1.08
C MET A 31 -20.02 -21.68 2.39
N GLN A 32 -19.57 -22.93 2.32
CA GLN A 32 -19.21 -23.71 3.51
C GLN A 32 -17.88 -23.28 4.12
N ALA A 33 -16.90 -22.85 3.31
CA ALA A 33 -15.63 -22.32 3.81
C ALA A 33 -15.78 -20.98 4.57
N ALA A 34 -16.83 -20.20 4.28
CA ALA A 34 -17.15 -18.97 4.99
C ALA A 34 -17.85 -19.18 6.36
N ALA A 35 -18.40 -20.38 6.61
CA ALA A 35 -19.16 -20.69 7.83
C ALA A 35 -18.36 -21.45 8.91
N THR A 36 -17.18 -22.00 8.60
CA THR A 36 -16.41 -22.84 9.54
C THR A 36 -15.26 -22.15 10.28
N GLN A 37 -15.01 -20.84 10.09
CA GLN A 37 -13.94 -20.13 10.82
C GLN A 37 -14.40 -19.36 12.07
N ALA A 38 -15.62 -19.56 12.53
CA ALA A 38 -16.09 -19.05 13.81
C ALA A 38 -16.38 -20.19 14.78
N GLN A 39 -15.34 -20.85 15.33
CA GLN A 39 -15.28 -21.24 16.75
C GLN A 39 -14.05 -22.09 17.13
N SER A 40 -13.40 -21.63 18.22
CA SER A 40 -12.55 -22.35 19.20
C SER A 40 -11.19 -22.92 18.76
N MET A 41 -10.11 -22.37 19.34
CA MET A 41 -8.94 -23.16 19.74
C MET A 41 -8.63 -22.94 21.23
N PRO A 42 -8.33 -24.01 21.99
CA PRO A 42 -8.03 -23.96 23.41
C PRO A 42 -6.54 -23.73 23.70
N THR A 43 -6.29 -23.16 24.88
CA THR A 43 -5.00 -23.01 25.55
C THR A 43 -4.34 -24.36 25.86
N SER A 44 -3.05 -24.51 25.54
CA SER A 44 -2.10 -25.34 26.32
C SER A 44 -0.66 -24.97 25.97
N ALA A 45 0.14 -24.76 27.02
CA ALA A 45 1.56 -24.44 27.01
C ALA A 45 2.44 -25.68 26.76
N ILE A 46 3.69 -25.53 26.29
CA ILE A 46 5.01 -25.75 26.96
C ILE A 46 6.02 -26.15 25.83
N PRO A 47 7.38 -26.07 25.89
CA PRO A 47 8.33 -25.25 26.66
C PRO A 47 9.29 -24.41 25.77
N GLU A 48 10.00 -23.49 26.42
CA GLU A 48 11.15 -22.73 25.90
C GLU A 48 12.37 -23.60 25.57
N GLN A 49 13.00 -23.33 24.42
CA GLN A 49 14.44 -23.50 24.24
C GLN A 49 15.00 -22.37 23.37
N THR A 50 16.09 -21.79 23.87
CA THR A 50 16.72 -20.53 23.52
C THR A 50 17.67 -20.66 22.33
N LEU A 51 17.61 -19.71 21.40
CA LEU A 51 18.73 -19.38 20.52
C LEU A 51 18.95 -17.86 20.55
N ASN A 52 20.11 -17.47 21.08
CA ASN A 52 20.51 -16.09 21.33
C ASN A 52 21.04 -15.41 20.06
N LEU A 53 20.39 -14.32 19.63
CA LEU A 53 21.01 -13.20 18.91
C LEU A 53 20.50 -11.86 19.48
N PRO A 54 21.30 -10.78 19.50
CA PRO A 54 21.14 -9.69 20.46
C PRO A 54 20.15 -8.58 20.03
N ASN A 55 19.29 -8.21 20.98
CA ASN A 55 18.60 -6.93 21.18
C ASN A 55 17.76 -6.36 20.02
N ALA A 56 16.54 -6.89 19.86
CA ALA A 56 15.37 -6.08 19.50
C ALA A 56 14.66 -5.66 20.81
N LEU A 57 14.35 -4.37 20.93
CA LEU A 57 13.69 -3.75 22.09
C LEU A 57 12.27 -4.34 22.30
N PRO A 58 11.78 -4.50 23.54
CA PRO A 58 10.47 -5.11 23.80
C PRO A 58 9.33 -4.15 23.47
N ILE A 59 8.38 -4.62 22.66
CA ILE A 59 7.10 -3.95 22.40
C ILE A 59 6.14 -4.38 23.52
N ALA A 60 5.66 -3.43 24.30
CA ALA A 60 4.71 -3.65 25.38
C ALA A 60 3.33 -4.07 24.82
N ALA A 61 2.77 -5.13 25.40
CA ALA A 61 1.39 -5.53 25.19
C ALA A 61 0.42 -4.55 25.88
N THR A 62 -0.56 -4.04 25.15
CA THR A 62 -1.64 -3.19 25.70
C THR A 62 -2.75 -4.03 26.33
N PRO A 63 -3.36 -3.61 27.46
CA PRO A 63 -4.53 -4.27 28.04
C PRO A 63 -5.81 -3.95 27.26
N ASN A 64 -6.67 -4.95 27.07
CA ASN A 64 -8.03 -4.81 26.57
C ASN A 64 -8.93 -4.11 27.59
N THR A 65 -9.40 -2.91 27.26
CA THR A 65 -10.62 -2.31 27.84
C THR A 65 -11.55 -1.88 26.70
N PRO A 66 -12.87 -2.14 26.79
CA PRO A 66 -13.80 -1.82 25.72
C PRO A 66 -14.01 -0.30 25.68
N VAL A 67 -13.49 0.36 24.66
CA VAL A 67 -13.78 1.77 24.38
C VAL A 67 -15.08 1.83 23.60
N ALA A 68 -16.06 2.56 24.14
CA ALA A 68 -17.31 2.87 23.48
C ALA A 68 -17.04 3.47 22.09
N ALA A 69 -17.82 3.05 21.10
CA ALA A 69 -17.76 3.55 19.74
C ALA A 69 -18.18 5.03 19.70
N ASN A 70 -17.23 5.93 19.93
CA ASN A 70 -17.33 7.28 19.40
C ASN A 70 -17.11 7.16 17.90
N THR A 71 -18.16 7.40 17.12
CA THR A 71 -18.06 7.79 15.73
C THR A 71 -17.31 9.13 15.68
N VAL A 72 -15.98 9.05 15.71
CA VAL A 72 -15.11 10.15 15.36
C VAL A 72 -15.43 10.49 13.91
N ALA A 73 -16.01 11.66 13.68
CA ALA A 73 -16.11 12.21 12.34
C ALA A 73 -14.68 12.21 11.78
N SER A 74 -14.44 11.41 10.73
CA SER A 74 -13.15 11.37 10.04
C SER A 74 -12.76 12.81 9.73
N ALA A 75 -11.55 13.22 10.10
CA ALA A 75 -11.01 14.50 9.68
C ALA A 75 -11.18 14.61 8.15
N PRO A 76 -11.62 15.78 7.63
CA PRO A 76 -11.81 15.94 6.20
C PRO A 76 -10.48 15.70 5.48
N GLN A 77 -10.50 14.82 4.46
CA GLN A 77 -9.36 14.59 3.59
C GLN A 77 -8.89 15.90 2.94
N ILE A 78 -7.59 16.02 2.69
CA ILE A 78 -7.00 17.13 1.95
C ILE A 78 -7.03 16.78 0.46
N ALA A 79 -7.84 17.51 -0.32
CA ALA A 79 -7.92 17.36 -1.76
C ALA A 79 -6.79 18.13 -2.44
N VAL A 80 -6.11 17.51 -3.41
CA VAL A 80 -5.06 18.16 -4.20
C VAL A 80 -5.34 17.91 -5.68
N ARG A 81 -5.38 18.97 -6.50
CA ARG A 81 -5.68 18.86 -7.93
C ARG A 81 -4.64 19.57 -8.80
N THR A 82 -4.14 18.85 -9.81
CA THR A 82 -3.34 19.40 -10.91
C THR A 82 -4.09 19.20 -12.24
N ASP A 83 -3.39 19.38 -13.35
CA ASP A 83 -3.87 19.05 -14.69
C ASP A 83 -3.91 17.54 -14.98
N VAL A 84 -3.03 16.75 -14.35
CA VAL A 84 -2.89 15.30 -14.60
C VAL A 84 -3.24 14.41 -13.41
N LEU A 85 -3.28 14.96 -12.19
CA LEU A 85 -3.53 14.23 -10.95
C LEU A 85 -4.66 14.86 -10.14
N SER A 86 -5.49 14.01 -9.55
CA SER A 86 -6.38 14.36 -8.43
C SER A 86 -6.07 13.42 -7.27
N LEU A 87 -5.60 13.98 -6.16
CA LEU A 87 -5.14 13.23 -4.98
C LEU A 87 -6.04 13.53 -3.79
N LYS A 88 -6.17 12.54 -2.91
CA LYS A 88 -6.66 12.76 -1.55
C LYS A 88 -5.60 12.31 -0.55
N ILE A 89 -5.31 13.20 0.38
CA ILE A 89 -4.31 13.00 1.42
C ILE A 89 -5.04 12.94 2.76
N ASN A 90 -4.90 11.82 3.46
CA ASN A 90 -5.36 11.69 4.83
C ASN A 90 -4.44 12.50 5.77
N PRO A 91 -4.96 13.47 6.55
CA PRO A 91 -4.18 14.19 7.55
C PRO A 91 -3.53 13.26 8.58
N GLN A 92 -4.16 12.13 8.88
CA GLN A 92 -3.53 11.05 9.64
C GLN A 92 -2.42 10.41 8.79
N GLY A 93 -1.18 10.60 9.24
CA GLY A 93 0.04 10.12 8.59
C GLY A 93 0.49 10.91 7.36
N GLY A 94 -0.36 11.80 6.83
CA GLY A 94 -0.18 12.35 5.49
C GLY A 94 -0.12 11.23 4.46
N VAL A 95 -1.10 10.33 4.46
CA VAL A 95 -1.14 9.17 3.54
C VAL A 95 -1.83 9.58 2.25
N ILE A 96 -1.26 9.27 1.09
CA ILE A 96 -1.98 9.41 -0.18
C ILE A 96 -2.84 8.16 -0.34
N ASP A 97 -4.13 8.28 -0.04
CA ASP A 97 -5.08 7.18 -0.07
C ASP A 97 -5.86 7.09 -1.38
N THR A 98 -5.88 8.18 -2.17
CA THR A 98 -6.54 8.25 -3.46
C THR A 98 -5.65 8.98 -4.46
N ALA A 99 -5.51 8.43 -5.67
CA ALA A 99 -4.82 9.09 -6.77
C ALA A 99 -5.50 8.73 -8.10
N ASP A 100 -6.18 9.72 -8.69
CA ASP A 100 -6.79 9.61 -10.01
C ASP A 100 -5.86 10.20 -11.08
N LEU A 101 -5.70 9.49 -12.19
CA LEU A 101 -4.90 9.90 -13.33
C LEU A 101 -5.81 10.58 -14.37
N LEU A 102 -5.94 11.91 -14.27
CA LEU A 102 -6.97 12.70 -14.98
C LEU A 102 -6.90 12.63 -16.51
N SER A 103 -5.75 12.26 -17.06
CA SER A 103 -5.54 12.13 -18.52
C SER A 103 -5.87 10.74 -19.07
N TYR A 104 -6.22 9.78 -18.21
CA TYR A 104 -6.48 8.39 -18.60
C TYR A 104 -7.89 7.99 -18.18
N PRO A 105 -8.82 7.78 -19.12
CA PRO A 105 -10.14 7.26 -18.79
C PRO A 105 -10.03 5.78 -18.36
N GLN A 106 -10.87 5.36 -17.41
CA GLN A 106 -10.88 3.99 -16.90
C GLN A 106 -11.25 2.96 -17.98
N GLU A 107 -12.18 3.33 -18.86
CA GLU A 107 -12.59 2.53 -20.00
C GLU A 107 -12.74 3.43 -21.23
N GLN A 108 -12.70 2.82 -22.41
CA GLN A 108 -12.97 3.54 -23.64
C GLN A 108 -14.36 4.20 -23.57
N ASP A 109 -14.44 5.45 -24.01
CA ASP A 109 -15.66 6.27 -24.03
C ASP A 109 -16.27 6.59 -22.65
N LYS A 110 -15.53 6.38 -21.55
CA LYS A 110 -15.88 6.84 -20.20
C LYS A 110 -15.14 8.12 -19.83
N ALA A 111 -15.76 8.96 -19.00
CA ALA A 111 -15.16 10.21 -18.53
C ALA A 111 -14.42 10.04 -17.20
N GLU A 112 -14.75 8.98 -16.46
CA GLU A 112 -14.15 8.64 -15.18
C GLU A 112 -12.65 8.31 -15.37
N PRO A 113 -11.74 8.98 -14.65
CA PRO A 113 -10.32 8.71 -14.75
C PRO A 113 -9.94 7.38 -14.09
N VAL A 114 -8.80 6.82 -14.48
CA VAL A 114 -8.17 5.70 -13.80
C VAL A 114 -7.89 6.08 -12.34
N ASN A 115 -8.47 5.32 -11.41
CA ASN A 115 -8.22 5.43 -9.97
C ASN A 115 -7.09 4.46 -9.59
N LEU A 116 -5.85 4.97 -9.54
CA LEU A 116 -4.65 4.15 -9.31
C LEU A 116 -4.50 3.77 -7.83
N LEU A 117 -4.60 4.76 -6.93
CA LEU A 117 -4.61 4.54 -5.48
C LEU A 117 -6.03 4.70 -4.94
N SER A 118 -6.43 3.84 -4.01
CA SER A 118 -7.77 3.83 -3.42
C SER A 118 -7.80 3.09 -2.08
N ASP A 119 -8.44 3.69 -1.07
CA ASP A 119 -8.78 3.06 0.20
C ASP A 119 -10.30 3.08 0.40
N SER A 120 -11.02 2.41 -0.51
CA SER A 120 -12.48 2.44 -0.54
C SER A 120 -13.07 1.10 -0.99
N ASN A 121 -14.33 0.85 -0.62
CA ASN A 121 -15.09 -0.32 -1.07
C ASN A 121 -14.40 -1.68 -0.83
N GLY A 122 -13.62 -1.78 0.26
CA GLY A 122 -12.88 -3.00 0.59
C GLY A 122 -11.60 -3.22 -0.24
N PHE A 123 -11.22 -2.27 -1.09
CA PHE A 123 -9.94 -2.24 -1.77
C PHE A 123 -8.99 -1.30 -1.01
N VAL A 124 -7.73 -1.70 -0.91
CA VAL A 124 -6.66 -0.90 -0.31
C VAL A 124 -5.51 -0.87 -1.30
N TYR A 125 -5.11 0.33 -1.72
CA TYR A 125 -3.86 0.60 -2.39
C TYR A 125 -3.45 2.04 -2.10
N VAL A 126 -2.50 2.22 -1.18
CA VAL A 126 -2.13 3.51 -0.61
C VAL A 126 -0.62 3.72 -0.60
N ALA A 127 -0.19 4.99 -0.67
CA ALA A 127 1.21 5.37 -0.52
C ALA A 127 1.43 6.04 0.83
N GLN A 128 2.23 5.40 1.68
CA GLN A 128 2.49 5.77 3.06
C GLN A 128 3.96 6.20 3.21
N SER A 129 4.21 7.18 4.08
CA SER A 129 5.57 7.54 4.48
C SER A 129 5.56 8.20 5.86
N GLY A 130 6.62 7.99 6.63
CA GLY A 130 6.72 8.55 7.97
C GLY A 130 8.15 8.55 8.51
N LEU A 131 8.26 9.00 9.76
CA LEU A 131 9.51 9.07 10.51
C LEU A 131 9.37 8.22 11.77
N LEU A 132 10.35 7.35 12.02
CA LEU A 132 10.45 6.55 13.23
C LEU A 132 11.56 7.14 14.10
N GLY A 133 11.17 7.66 15.26
CA GLY A 133 12.11 8.26 16.20
C GLY A 133 13.01 7.23 16.86
N SER A 134 14.27 7.60 17.10
CA SER A 134 15.22 6.74 17.79
C SER A 134 14.94 6.70 19.29
N LYS A 135 14.96 5.51 19.91
CA LYS A 135 14.84 5.30 21.37
C LYS A 135 13.64 6.03 22.01
N GLY A 136 12.50 6.09 21.32
CA GLY A 136 11.29 6.75 21.83
C GLY A 136 11.25 8.27 21.61
N SER A 137 12.20 8.84 20.84
CA SER A 137 12.10 10.24 20.39
C SER A 137 10.78 10.46 19.64
N PRO A 138 10.10 11.58 19.86
CA PRO A 138 8.83 11.86 19.19
C PRO A 138 9.09 12.06 17.69
N ALA A 139 8.36 11.32 16.85
CA ALA A 139 8.40 11.45 15.40
C ALA A 139 7.04 11.01 14.80
N PRO A 140 6.56 11.68 13.74
CA PRO A 140 5.29 11.35 13.13
C PRO A 140 5.44 10.18 12.15
N ASP A 141 4.82 9.05 12.49
CA ASP A 141 4.62 7.93 11.60
C ASP A 141 3.30 8.10 10.79
N HIS A 142 2.84 7.04 10.12
CA HIS A 142 1.64 7.07 9.30
C HIS A 142 0.33 7.04 10.11
N TYR A 143 0.41 7.04 11.44
CA TYR A 143 -0.73 7.18 12.34
C TYR A 143 -0.79 8.56 13.01
N ALA A 144 0.26 9.37 12.89
CA ALA A 144 0.34 10.68 13.52
C ALA A 144 -0.58 11.69 12.83
N GLU A 145 -1.31 12.48 13.62
CA GLU A 145 -2.20 13.50 13.08
C GLU A 145 -1.43 14.75 12.62
N PHE A 146 -1.40 15.02 11.32
CA PHE A 146 -0.87 16.26 10.78
C PHE A 146 -1.95 17.33 10.67
N GLN A 147 -1.54 18.58 10.76
CA GLN A 147 -2.38 19.75 10.51
C GLN A 147 -2.08 20.31 9.12
N SER A 148 -3.10 20.77 8.41
CA SER A 148 -2.95 21.54 7.18
C SER A 148 -3.74 22.83 7.27
N ALA A 149 -3.24 23.88 6.62
CA ALA A 149 -3.90 25.20 6.62
C ALA A 149 -5.17 25.21 5.76
N GLN A 150 -5.27 24.31 4.79
CA GLN A 150 -6.37 24.20 3.83
C GLN A 150 -6.76 22.73 3.66
N THR A 151 -8.03 22.50 3.31
CA THR A 151 -8.55 21.16 2.96
C THR A 151 -8.54 20.92 1.45
N GLU A 152 -8.23 21.94 0.64
CA GLU A 152 -8.16 21.85 -0.81
C GLU A 152 -7.00 22.69 -1.33
N TYR A 153 -6.21 22.10 -2.23
CA TYR A 153 -5.11 22.74 -2.93
C TYR A 153 -5.25 22.49 -4.42
N GLN A 154 -5.21 23.55 -5.24
CA GLN A 154 -5.29 23.41 -6.69
C GLN A 154 -4.20 24.22 -7.39
N LEU A 155 -3.52 23.56 -8.34
CA LEU A 155 -2.50 24.18 -9.18
C LEU A 155 -3.17 25.16 -10.15
N GLN A 156 -3.01 26.46 -9.90
CA GLN A 156 -3.71 27.50 -10.65
C GLN A 156 -3.13 27.67 -12.06
N PRO A 157 -3.91 28.21 -13.01
CA PRO A 157 -3.39 28.60 -14.33
C PRO A 157 -2.12 29.47 -14.21
N GLY A 158 -1.09 29.17 -15.01
CA GLY A 158 0.19 29.89 -14.97
C GLY A 158 1.17 29.43 -13.88
N GLN A 159 0.76 28.61 -12.90
CA GLN A 159 1.67 27.99 -11.93
C GLN A 159 2.27 26.69 -12.48
N ASN A 160 3.53 26.40 -12.14
CA ASN A 160 4.21 25.16 -12.54
C ASN A 160 4.46 24.20 -11.37
N GLU A 161 4.30 24.67 -10.13
CA GLU A 161 4.54 23.91 -8.91
C GLU A 161 3.49 24.30 -7.86
N LEU A 162 2.97 23.30 -7.15
CA LEU A 162 2.10 23.47 -6.00
C LEU A 162 2.72 22.72 -4.81
N ARG A 163 2.79 23.38 -3.66
CA ARG A 163 3.33 22.84 -2.41
C ARG A 163 2.23 22.72 -1.37
N ILE A 164 2.11 21.54 -0.78
CA ILE A 164 1.06 21.21 0.19
C ILE A 164 1.75 20.87 1.53
N PRO A 165 1.76 21.81 2.49
CA PRO A 165 2.36 21.59 3.80
C PRO A 165 1.41 20.87 4.75
N LEU A 166 1.93 19.84 5.39
CA LEU A 166 1.34 19.17 6.54
C LEU A 166 2.30 19.32 7.73
N THR A 167 1.84 19.91 8.82
CA THR A 167 2.67 20.20 10.00
C THR A 167 2.31 19.30 11.17
N TRP A 168 3.32 18.81 11.87
CA TRP A 168 3.20 18.09 13.12
C TRP A 168 4.20 18.67 14.12
N GLU A 169 3.82 18.78 15.38
CA GLU A 169 4.70 19.32 16.42
C GLU A 169 4.51 18.58 17.73
N LYS A 170 5.60 18.20 18.38
CA LYS A 170 5.60 17.60 19.71
C LYS A 170 6.95 17.80 20.39
N ASP A 171 6.93 18.13 21.68
CA ASP A 171 8.12 18.25 22.54
C ASP A 171 9.26 19.11 21.97
N GLY A 172 8.92 20.22 21.29
CA GLY A 172 9.90 21.13 20.66
C GLY A 172 10.47 20.61 19.32
N ILE A 173 9.92 19.53 18.78
CA ILE A 173 10.22 19.05 17.43
C ILE A 173 9.05 19.40 16.52
N LYS A 174 9.28 20.31 15.59
CA LYS A 174 8.33 20.64 14.53
C LYS A 174 8.77 20.01 13.22
N ILE A 175 7.85 19.33 12.57
CA ILE A 175 8.06 18.66 11.29
C ILE A 175 7.05 19.19 10.29
N THR A 176 7.53 19.63 9.14
CA THR A 176 6.70 19.95 7.98
C THR A 176 6.93 18.90 6.90
N LYS A 177 5.91 18.09 6.64
CA LYS A 177 5.84 17.15 5.51
C LYS A 177 5.28 17.91 4.31
N TRP A 178 6.09 18.07 3.27
CA TRP A 178 5.69 18.73 2.04
C TRP A 178 5.38 17.69 0.97
N PHE A 179 4.21 17.80 0.36
CA PHE A 179 3.97 17.24 -0.96
C PHE A 179 4.17 18.32 -2.00
N ILE A 180 4.97 18.03 -3.02
CA ILE A 180 5.26 18.97 -4.11
C ILE A 180 4.88 18.29 -5.41
N VAL A 181 3.94 18.89 -6.11
CA VAL A 181 3.43 18.43 -7.42
C VAL A 181 3.71 19.49 -8.47
N LYS A 182 3.90 19.05 -9.72
CA LYS A 182 4.21 19.93 -10.84
C LYS A 182 3.21 19.75 -11.98
N ARG A 183 3.10 20.77 -12.83
CA ARG A 183 2.23 20.73 -14.02
C ARG A 183 2.68 19.61 -14.95
N GLY A 184 1.74 18.78 -15.39
CA GLY A 184 1.99 17.69 -16.33
C GLY A 184 2.85 16.55 -15.80
N ASP A 185 3.16 16.51 -14.50
CA ASP A 185 4.07 15.55 -13.89
C ASP A 185 3.30 14.61 -12.94
N TYR A 186 3.62 13.31 -13.02
CA TYR A 186 3.06 12.28 -12.14
C TYR A 186 3.95 12.02 -10.92
N ALA A 187 5.19 12.54 -10.91
CA ALA A 187 6.08 12.42 -9.77
C ALA A 187 5.66 13.39 -8.66
N ILE A 188 5.40 12.84 -7.48
CA ILE A 188 5.09 13.61 -6.28
C ILE A 188 6.32 13.60 -5.38
N LYS A 189 6.94 14.75 -5.17
CA LYS A 189 8.08 14.85 -4.25
C LYS A 189 7.56 14.96 -2.82
N VAL A 190 8.12 14.14 -1.94
CA VAL A 190 7.85 14.18 -0.50
C VAL A 190 9.11 14.62 0.23
N GLU A 191 9.04 15.77 0.90
CA GLU A 191 10.13 16.33 1.69
C GLU A 191 9.71 16.43 3.16
N TYR A 192 10.68 16.24 4.06
CA TYR A 192 10.50 16.50 5.49
C TYR A 192 11.45 17.63 5.87
N GLN A 193 10.89 18.74 6.36
CA GLN A 193 11.65 19.78 7.05
C GLN A 193 11.51 19.57 8.55
N ILE A 194 12.63 19.61 9.28
CA ILE A 194 12.68 19.38 10.71
C ILE A 194 13.26 20.62 11.39
N ASP A 195 12.48 21.21 12.27
CA ASP A 195 12.88 22.31 13.13
C ASP A 195 12.93 21.77 14.58
N ASN A 196 14.13 21.55 15.11
CA ASN A 196 14.35 21.10 16.48
C ASN A 196 14.71 22.30 17.36
N THR A 197 13.78 22.73 18.21
CA THR A 197 13.97 23.78 19.22
C THR A 197 14.14 23.23 20.64
N SER A 198 14.22 21.90 20.77
CA SER A 198 14.50 21.23 22.03
C SER A 198 15.98 21.34 22.43
N ASN A 199 16.27 21.00 23.69
CA ASN A 199 17.64 20.99 24.22
C ASN A 199 18.38 19.67 23.98
N GLN A 200 17.83 18.74 23.18
CA GLN A 200 18.40 17.42 22.94
C GLN A 200 18.58 17.16 21.43
N PRO A 201 19.62 16.41 21.02
CA PRO A 201 19.73 15.93 19.66
C PRO A 201 18.51 15.08 19.29
N TRP A 202 17.93 15.34 18.13
CA TRP A 202 16.82 14.56 17.60
C TRP A 202 17.31 13.66 16.46
N GLN A 203 16.89 12.40 16.47
CA GLN A 203 17.26 11.42 15.46
C GLN A 203 16.05 10.55 15.09
N ALA A 204 15.81 10.39 13.79
CA ALA A 204 14.78 9.52 13.26
C ALA A 204 15.23 8.86 11.96
N SER A 205 14.55 7.77 11.60
CA SER A 205 14.68 7.09 10.32
C SER A 205 13.42 7.29 9.51
N GLN A 206 13.56 7.63 8.23
CA GLN A 206 12.41 7.69 7.31
C GLN A 206 12.07 6.29 6.80
N TYR A 207 10.79 6.01 6.66
CA TYR A 207 10.29 4.88 5.87
C TYR A 207 9.26 5.35 4.86
N ARG A 208 9.07 4.52 3.83
CA ARG A 208 8.18 4.73 2.71
C ARG A 208 7.63 3.38 2.32
N GLN A 209 6.32 3.29 2.12
CA GLN A 209 5.60 2.05 1.93
C GLN A 209 4.54 2.21 0.85
N LEU A 210 4.39 1.19 0.02
CA LEU A 210 3.21 0.98 -0.81
C LEU A 210 2.46 -0.21 -0.23
N THR A 211 1.23 0.03 0.21
CA THR A 211 0.40 -1.01 0.83
C THR A 211 -0.77 -1.29 -0.07
N ARG A 212 -0.91 -2.54 -0.52
CA ARG A 212 -2.00 -2.98 -1.39
C ARG A 212 -2.65 -4.26 -0.88
N LEU A 213 -3.97 -4.39 -1.04
CA LEU A 213 -4.65 -5.67 -0.79
C LEU A 213 -4.13 -6.74 -1.76
N GLY A 214 -3.75 -7.91 -1.24
CA GLY A 214 -3.13 -8.98 -2.03
C GLY A 214 -4.02 -9.63 -3.10
N THR A 215 -5.28 -9.21 -3.23
CA THR A 215 -6.23 -9.70 -4.24
C THR A 215 -6.64 -8.56 -5.18
N THR A 216 -6.68 -8.83 -6.49
CA THR A 216 -7.18 -7.88 -7.48
C THR A 216 -8.61 -8.26 -7.85
N PRO A 217 -9.62 -7.40 -7.66
CA PRO A 217 -10.96 -7.63 -8.20
C PRO A 217 -10.89 -7.53 -9.73
N GLY A 218 -11.27 -8.57 -10.47
CA GLY A 218 -11.27 -8.55 -11.93
C GLY A 218 -11.28 -9.94 -12.58
N THR A 219 -11.74 -10.00 -13.83
CA THR A 219 -11.80 -11.23 -14.60
C THR A 219 -10.38 -11.64 -15.03
N GLN A 220 -9.95 -12.85 -14.63
CA GLN A 220 -8.62 -13.41 -14.91
C GLN A 220 -8.36 -13.74 -16.40
N LEU A 221 -9.09 -13.14 -17.36
CA LEU A 221 -8.97 -13.48 -18.77
C LEU A 221 -7.67 -12.97 -19.42
N VAL A 222 -6.96 -12.03 -18.78
CA VAL A 222 -5.66 -11.53 -19.27
C VAL A 222 -4.64 -11.58 -18.12
N HIS A 223 -3.65 -12.46 -18.24
CA HIS A 223 -2.57 -12.61 -17.25
C HIS A 223 -1.51 -11.50 -17.42
N THR A 224 -1.84 -10.27 -17.03
CA THR A 224 -0.82 -9.25 -16.82
C THR A 224 -0.28 -9.37 -15.40
N TYR A 225 1.04 -9.27 -15.24
CA TYR A 225 1.65 -9.34 -13.93
C TYR A 225 1.26 -8.11 -13.09
N THR A 226 0.68 -8.37 -11.92
CA THR A 226 0.44 -7.38 -10.87
C THR A 226 1.20 -7.83 -9.63
N GLY A 227 2.08 -6.99 -9.09
CA GLY A 227 2.92 -7.36 -7.97
C GLY A 227 3.99 -6.32 -7.64
N GLY A 228 4.75 -6.61 -6.59
CA GLY A 228 5.86 -5.77 -6.19
C GLY A 228 7.08 -6.01 -7.07
N VAL A 229 7.83 -4.94 -7.33
CA VAL A 229 9.08 -4.97 -8.07
C VAL A 229 10.08 -4.04 -7.39
N TYR A 230 11.36 -4.37 -7.50
CA TYR A 230 12.42 -3.54 -6.97
C TYR A 230 13.67 -3.61 -7.83
N ALA A 231 14.53 -2.60 -7.68
CA ALA A 231 15.84 -2.54 -8.29
C ALA A 231 16.80 -1.78 -7.38
N GLY A 232 18.11 -2.02 -7.52
CA GLY A 232 19.14 -1.28 -6.78
C GLY A 232 20.52 -1.89 -6.87
N ASP A 233 21.51 -1.11 -6.46
CA ASP A 233 22.92 -1.50 -6.41
C ASP A 233 23.24 -2.18 -5.08
N ILE A 234 24.00 -3.28 -5.13
CA ILE A 234 24.42 -4.04 -3.95
C ILE A 234 25.58 -3.31 -3.28
N PRO A 235 25.40 -2.80 -2.04
CA PRO A 235 26.44 -2.00 -1.36
C PRO A 235 27.76 -2.76 -1.23
N GLY A 236 28.87 -2.09 -1.55
CA GLY A 236 30.21 -2.69 -1.49
C GLY A 236 30.58 -3.57 -2.69
N SER A 237 29.74 -3.64 -3.72
CA SER A 237 30.01 -4.35 -4.97
C SER A 237 29.77 -3.45 -6.20
N LYS A 238 30.07 -3.96 -7.40
CA LYS A 238 29.67 -3.34 -8.67
C LYS A 238 28.39 -3.95 -9.25
N ASP A 239 27.77 -4.87 -8.52
CA ASP A 239 26.61 -5.62 -8.98
C ASP A 239 25.32 -4.83 -8.74
N ARG A 240 24.39 -4.96 -9.69
CA ARG A 240 23.07 -4.30 -9.66
C ARG A 240 21.97 -5.32 -9.89
N LEU A 241 20.97 -5.30 -9.02
CA LEU A 241 19.67 -5.92 -9.26
C LEU A 241 18.89 -4.97 -10.16
N ALA A 242 18.90 -5.24 -11.47
CA ALA A 242 18.35 -4.31 -12.46
C ALA A 242 16.82 -4.23 -12.41
N TYR A 243 16.17 -5.38 -12.16
CA TYR A 243 14.72 -5.51 -12.05
C TYR A 243 14.38 -6.87 -11.46
N GLU A 244 13.82 -6.88 -10.25
CA GLU A 244 13.43 -8.10 -9.55
C GLU A 244 11.93 -8.06 -9.24
N LYS A 245 11.25 -9.18 -9.45
CA LYS A 245 9.84 -9.35 -9.11
C LYS A 245 9.71 -9.97 -7.73
N VAL A 246 8.72 -9.51 -6.98
CA VAL A 246 8.27 -10.12 -5.73
C VAL A 246 6.75 -10.22 -5.81
N THR A 247 6.24 -11.42 -6.07
CA THR A 247 4.79 -11.65 -6.18
C THR A 247 4.14 -11.46 -4.82
N PHE A 248 2.84 -11.13 -4.78
CA PHE A 248 2.10 -11.08 -3.51
C PHE A 248 2.08 -12.44 -2.79
N GLU A 249 2.14 -13.55 -3.54
CA GLU A 249 2.27 -14.89 -2.98
C GLU A 249 3.64 -15.09 -2.30
N ASP A 250 4.71 -14.61 -2.93
CA ASP A 250 6.06 -14.69 -2.34
C ASP A 250 6.16 -13.83 -1.08
N MET A 251 5.59 -12.63 -1.09
CA MET A 251 5.52 -11.76 0.10
C MET A 251 4.82 -12.46 1.27
N ALA A 252 3.75 -13.21 1.01
CA ALA A 252 3.02 -13.96 2.03
C ALA A 252 3.79 -15.17 2.58
N LYS A 253 4.74 -15.72 1.81
CA LYS A 253 5.58 -16.86 2.23
C LYS A 253 6.88 -16.42 2.91
N THR A 254 7.53 -15.39 2.39
CA THR A 254 8.85 -14.94 2.85
C THR A 254 9.01 -13.45 2.58
N ASN A 255 9.29 -12.70 3.63
CA ASN A 255 9.52 -11.26 3.51
C ASN A 255 10.82 -10.98 2.75
N LEU A 256 10.75 -10.04 1.80
CA LEU A 256 11.92 -9.38 1.25
C LEU A 256 12.66 -8.67 2.40
N ASN A 257 13.99 -8.70 2.36
CA ASN A 257 14.85 -7.92 3.25
C ASN A 257 16.21 -7.73 2.56
N LYS A 258 16.41 -6.58 1.92
CA LYS A 258 17.59 -6.28 1.11
C LYS A 258 18.08 -4.86 1.39
N ALA A 259 19.36 -4.73 1.74
CA ALA A 259 20.02 -3.44 1.78
C ALA A 259 20.51 -3.07 0.37
N LEU A 260 19.96 -2.01 -0.22
CA LEU A 260 20.29 -1.54 -1.57
C LEU A 260 20.50 -0.03 -1.59
N SER A 261 21.36 0.43 -2.49
CA SER A 261 21.54 1.84 -2.84
C SER A 261 21.04 2.12 -4.25
N ASN A 262 20.86 3.38 -4.63
CA ASN A 262 20.51 3.78 -6.00
C ASN A 262 19.36 2.95 -6.64
N GLY A 263 18.31 2.75 -5.84
CA GLY A 263 17.24 1.81 -6.12
C GLY A 263 15.86 2.40 -5.94
N TRP A 264 14.84 1.58 -6.18
CA TRP A 264 13.44 1.94 -6.00
C TRP A 264 12.61 0.68 -5.73
N VAL A 265 11.48 0.87 -5.04
CA VAL A 265 10.43 -0.14 -4.91
C VAL A 265 9.17 0.34 -5.60
N ALA A 266 8.43 -0.57 -6.22
CA ALA A 266 7.18 -0.23 -6.88
C ALA A 266 6.17 -1.37 -6.81
N ILE A 267 4.89 -1.04 -6.93
CA ILE A 267 3.85 -1.99 -7.29
C ILE A 267 3.42 -1.65 -8.71
N ILE A 268 3.44 -2.66 -9.58
CA ILE A 268 3.05 -2.52 -11.00
C ILE A 268 1.73 -3.26 -11.25
N GLU A 269 0.96 -2.75 -12.20
CA GLU A 269 -0.21 -3.39 -12.79
C GLU A 269 -0.23 -3.10 -14.30
N HIS A 270 -1.26 -3.54 -15.02
CA HIS A 270 -1.33 -3.30 -16.46
C HIS A 270 -1.33 -1.80 -16.75
N TYR A 271 -0.32 -1.32 -17.48
CA TYR A 271 -0.07 0.08 -17.86
C TYR A 271 0.36 1.06 -16.75
N PHE A 272 0.11 0.77 -15.47
CA PHE A 272 0.35 1.72 -14.39
C PHE A 272 1.30 1.17 -13.32
N MET A 273 1.98 2.09 -12.62
CA MET A 273 2.79 1.77 -11.45
C MET A 273 2.74 2.88 -10.42
N SER A 274 2.95 2.53 -9.15
CA SER A 274 3.36 3.49 -8.12
C SER A 274 4.72 3.07 -7.58
N ALA A 275 5.59 4.05 -7.29
CA ALA A 275 6.97 3.77 -6.88
C ALA A 275 7.45 4.75 -5.81
N TRP A 276 8.26 4.25 -4.88
CA TRP A 276 9.09 5.07 -4.02
C TRP A 276 10.53 5.06 -4.53
N VAL A 277 11.05 6.26 -4.81
CA VAL A 277 12.42 6.49 -5.26
C VAL A 277 13.13 7.38 -4.24
N PRO A 278 14.09 6.86 -3.46
CA PRO A 278 14.92 7.68 -2.58
C PRO A 278 15.70 8.74 -3.37
N ALA A 279 15.72 9.98 -2.87
CA ALA A 279 16.35 11.10 -3.58
C ALA A 279 17.88 11.02 -3.62
N ASN A 280 18.50 10.37 -2.64
CA ASN A 280 19.95 10.21 -2.55
C ASN A 280 20.36 8.81 -3.05
N PRO A 281 20.98 8.70 -4.24
CA PRO A 281 21.36 7.40 -4.79
C PRO A 281 22.49 6.72 -4.01
N GLN A 282 23.31 7.46 -3.25
CA GLN A 282 24.35 6.88 -2.39
C GLN A 282 23.79 6.35 -1.07
N GLN A 283 22.56 6.71 -0.69
CA GLN A 283 21.95 6.24 0.53
C GLN A 283 21.58 4.75 0.41
N VAL A 284 22.12 3.93 1.30
CA VAL A 284 21.65 2.56 1.48
C VAL A 284 20.32 2.61 2.23
N ASN A 285 19.28 2.02 1.65
CA ASN A 285 17.98 1.84 2.27
C ASN A 285 17.72 0.33 2.45
N ASN A 286 16.89 -0.03 3.43
CA ASN A 286 16.43 -1.40 3.58
C ASN A 286 15.09 -1.57 2.87
N PHE A 287 15.07 -2.44 1.86
CA PHE A 287 13.91 -2.77 1.04
C PHE A 287 13.32 -4.04 1.61
N TYR A 288 12.05 -4.01 1.99
CA TYR A 288 11.43 -5.12 2.71
C TYR A 288 9.97 -5.28 2.31
N THR A 289 9.41 -6.45 2.58
CA THR A 289 7.97 -6.66 2.47
C THR A 289 7.38 -7.06 3.81
N LEU A 290 6.11 -6.71 4.03
CA LEU A 290 5.33 -7.13 5.18
C LEU A 290 3.94 -7.57 4.71
N VAL A 291 3.35 -8.51 5.43
CA VAL A 291 1.97 -8.94 5.21
C VAL A 291 1.17 -8.76 6.48
N SER A 292 0.07 -8.00 6.39
CA SER A 292 -0.82 -7.79 7.52
C SER A 292 -1.77 -8.97 7.72
N ALA A 293 -2.36 -9.09 8.91
CA ALA A 293 -3.41 -10.08 9.18
C ALA A 293 -4.66 -9.92 8.29
N LYS A 294 -4.85 -8.74 7.68
CA LYS A 294 -5.93 -8.46 6.70
C LYS A 294 -5.50 -8.74 5.25
N ASN A 295 -4.37 -9.43 5.05
CA ASN A 295 -3.79 -9.71 3.74
C ASN A 295 -3.40 -8.46 2.92
N ASN A 296 -3.04 -7.38 3.61
CA ASN A 296 -2.40 -6.24 2.95
C ASN A 296 -0.93 -6.57 2.76
N GLN A 297 -0.47 -6.44 1.52
CA GLN A 297 0.89 -6.61 1.07
C GLN A 297 1.56 -5.23 1.06
N THR A 298 2.59 -5.06 1.87
CA THR A 298 3.34 -3.81 1.98
C THR A 298 4.74 -4.03 1.44
N LEU A 299 5.20 -3.11 0.59
CA LEU A 299 6.56 -3.03 0.05
C LEU A 299 7.20 -1.68 0.38
#